data_AF-A0A8C4LAH2-F1
#
_entry.id   AF-A0A8C4LAH2-F1
#
_cell.length_a   1.000
_cell.length_b   1.000
_cell.length_c   1.000
_cell.angle_alpha   90.00
_cell.angle_beta   90.00
_cell.angle_gamma   90.00
#
_symmetry.space_group_name_H-M   'P 1'
#
loop_
_entity.id
_entity.type
_entity.pdbx_description
1 polymer ?
#
loop_
_entity_poly.entity_id
_entity_poly.type
_entity_poly.pdbx_seq_one_letter_code
_entity_poly.pdbx_strand_id
1 'polypeptide(L)'
;MWLYLAVLVGLYYLLRWYRERQVVSNLQDKYVFITGCDSGFGNQLARQLDLRGLRVLAACLTEKGAEQLRDWTSDRVQTVILDVTKAESIAAATQWIKERVGDRVLGTFDIDAVTHCTQFLSYSFH
;
A
#
# COMPACT_ATOMS: atom_id res chain seq x y z
N MET A 1 -24.39 -41.93 1.41
CA MET A 1 -24.36 -40.84 2.42
C MET A 1 -22.99 -40.16 2.54
N TRP A 2 -21.86 -40.87 2.51
CA TRP A 2 -20.51 -40.29 2.62
C TRP A 2 -20.09 -39.31 1.49
N LEU A 3 -20.61 -39.50 0.27
CA LEU A 3 -20.34 -38.60 -0.86
C LEU A 3 -20.82 -37.16 -0.60
N TYR A 4 -21.96 -37.00 0.09
CA TYR A 4 -22.47 -35.68 0.46
C TYR A 4 -21.56 -34.97 1.47
N LEU A 5 -21.00 -35.72 2.43
CA LEU A 5 -20.03 -35.18 3.39
C LEU A 5 -18.73 -34.76 2.70
N ALA A 6 -18.22 -35.57 1.75
CA ALA A 6 -17.02 -35.22 0.99
C ALA A 6 -17.22 -33.95 0.13
N VAL A 7 -18.39 -33.81 -0.51
CA VAL A 7 -18.73 -32.61 -1.28
C VAL A 7 -18.89 -31.39 -0.37
N LEU A 8 -19.53 -31.50 0.79
CA LEU A 8 -19.66 -30.41 1.75
C LEU A 8 -18.30 -29.95 2.30
N VAL A 9 -17.41 -30.89 2.60
CA VAL A 9 -16.05 -30.58 3.07
C VAL A 9 -15.24 -29.92 1.95
N GLY A 10 -15.30 -30.46 0.72
CA GLY A 10 -14.67 -29.86 -0.44
C GLY A 10 -15.17 -28.44 -0.71
N LEU A 11 -16.48 -28.23 -0.66
CA LEU A 11 -17.11 -26.91 -0.79
C LEU A 11 -16.71 -25.96 0.34
N TYR A 12 -16.61 -26.45 1.59
CA TYR A 12 -16.14 -25.64 2.72
C TYR A 12 -14.69 -25.19 2.53
N TYR A 13 -13.79 -26.09 2.12
CA TYR A 13 -12.40 -25.72 1.79
C TYR A 13 -12.34 -24.77 0.60
N LEU A 14 -13.16 -24.98 -0.42
CA LEU A 14 -13.22 -24.10 -1.59
C LEU A 14 -13.71 -22.70 -1.20
N LEU A 15 -14.78 -22.59 -0.41
CA LEU A 15 -15.31 -21.33 0.10
C LEU A 15 -14.32 -20.65 1.03
N ARG A 16 -13.64 -21.40 1.90
CA ARG A 16 -12.62 -20.86 2.79
C ARG A 16 -11.43 -20.31 2.00
N TRP A 17 -10.97 -21.04 0.98
CA TRP A 17 -9.91 -20.59 0.08
C TRP A 17 -10.32 -19.36 -0.74
N TYR A 18 -11.58 -19.31 -1.21
CA TYR A 18 -12.11 -18.16 -1.93
C TYR A 18 -12.20 -16.93 -1.03
N ARG A 19 -12.61 -17.10 0.23
CA ARG A 19 -12.74 -16.01 1.20
C ARG A 19 -11.38 -15.45 1.63
N GLU A 20 -10.39 -16.32 1.84
CA GLU A 20 -8.99 -15.92 2.08
C GLU A 20 -8.41 -15.16 0.88
N ARG A 21 -8.70 -15.58 -0.37
CA ARG A 21 -8.28 -14.83 -1.56
C ARG A 21 -8.99 -13.48 -1.73
N GLN A 22 -10.26 -13.36 -1.35
CA GLN A 22 -10.99 -12.09 -1.45
C GLN A 22 -10.50 -11.01 -0.48
N VAL A 23 -10.05 -11.41 0.72
CA VAL A 23 -9.43 -10.46 1.66
C VAL A 23 -8.15 -9.87 1.08
N VAL A 24 -7.38 -10.66 0.33
CA VAL A 24 -6.16 -10.19 -0.34
C VAL A 24 -6.47 -9.25 -1.51
N SER A 25 -7.54 -9.47 -2.28
CA SER A 25 -7.93 -8.55 -3.36
C SER A 25 -8.37 -7.18 -2.84
N ASN A 26 -9.04 -7.12 -1.68
CA ASN A 26 -9.50 -5.86 -1.10
C ASN A 26 -8.35 -4.93 -0.67
N LEU A 27 -7.16 -5.50 -0.41
CA LEU A 27 -5.96 -4.74 -0.10
C LEU A 27 -5.30 -4.18 -1.37
N GLN A 28 -5.36 -4.91 -2.50
CA GLN A 28 -4.76 -4.46 -3.77
C GLN A 28 -5.47 -3.24 -4.38
N ASP A 29 -6.74 -3.03 -4.01
CA ASP A 29 -7.52 -1.88 -4.46
C ASP A 29 -7.26 -0.59 -3.65
N LYS A 30 -6.52 -0.68 -2.55
CA LYS A 30 -6.16 0.47 -1.71
C LYS A 30 -4.78 0.98 -2.05
N TYR A 31 -4.66 2.29 -2.20
CA TYR A 31 -3.39 2.97 -2.39
C TYR A 31 -2.94 3.61 -1.10
N VAL A 32 -1.66 3.43 -0.76
CA VAL A 32 -1.04 4.08 0.38
C VAL A 32 -0.03 5.09 -0.13
N PHE A 33 -0.22 6.37 0.18
CA PHE A 33 0.75 7.41 -0.14
C PHE A 33 1.65 7.69 1.07
N ILE A 34 2.96 7.61 0.88
CA ILE A 34 3.95 7.82 1.94
C ILE A 34 4.86 8.95 1.50
N THR A 35 5.04 9.96 2.35
CA THR A 35 6.01 11.04 2.15
C THR A 35 7.32 10.74 2.89
N GLY A 36 8.46 11.17 2.37
CA GLY A 36 9.76 10.99 3.03
C GLY A 36 10.33 9.57 2.96
N CYS A 37 10.31 8.94 1.78
CA CYS A 37 10.75 7.55 1.61
C CYS A 37 12.25 7.37 1.28
N ASP A 38 13.04 8.44 1.32
CA ASP A 38 14.47 8.40 0.94
C ASP A 38 15.30 7.49 1.83
N SER A 39 15.10 7.55 3.15
CA SER A 39 15.82 6.75 4.13
C SER A 39 15.03 6.60 5.43
N GLY A 40 15.32 5.57 6.22
CA GLY A 40 14.71 5.36 7.54
C GLY A 40 13.33 4.67 7.50
N PHE A 41 12.38 5.20 8.28
CA PHE A 41 11.09 4.55 8.52
C PHE A 41 10.22 4.45 7.27
N GLY A 42 10.15 5.50 6.45
CA GLY A 42 9.35 5.52 5.22
C GLY A 42 9.76 4.44 4.23
N ASN A 43 11.07 4.24 4.07
CA ASN A 43 11.63 3.19 3.22
C ASN A 43 11.25 1.79 3.73
N GLN A 44 11.40 1.54 5.03
CA GLN A 44 11.02 0.26 5.64
C GLN A 44 9.52 0.00 5.54
N LEU A 45 8.69 1.03 5.78
CA LEU A 45 7.24 0.95 5.67
C LEU A 45 6.81 0.62 4.24
N ALA A 46 7.37 1.31 3.25
CA ALA A 46 7.10 1.05 1.85
C ALA A 46 7.41 -0.41 1.47
N ARG A 47 8.56 -0.93 1.94
CA ARG A 47 8.94 -2.35 1.72
C ARG A 47 8.02 -3.33 2.43
N GLN A 48 7.60 -3.04 3.66
CA GLN A 48 6.66 -3.90 4.39
C GLN A 48 5.28 -3.94 3.72
N LEU A 49 4.81 -2.81 3.20
CA LEU A 49 3.54 -2.73 2.49
C LEU A 49 3.61 -3.43 1.12
N ASP A 50 4.74 -3.33 0.43
CA ASP A 50 5.01 -4.09 -0.80
C ASP A 50 4.97 -5.60 -0.57
N LEU A 51 5.61 -6.08 0.50
CA LEU A 51 5.57 -7.49 0.91
C LEU A 51 4.15 -7.97 1.26
N ARG A 52 3.28 -7.06 1.74
CA ARG A 52 1.87 -7.35 1.99
C ARG A 52 1.00 -7.27 0.72
N GLY A 53 1.58 -6.92 -0.43
CA GLY A 53 0.89 -6.83 -1.72
C GLY A 53 0.04 -5.58 -1.88
N LEU A 54 0.27 -4.54 -1.06
CA LEU A 54 -0.40 -3.24 -1.18
C LEU A 54 0.26 -2.38 -2.26
N ARG A 55 -0.52 -1.48 -2.86
CA ARG A 55 0.01 -0.50 -3.81
C ARG A 55 0.47 0.73 -3.05
N VAL A 56 1.76 1.03 -3.14
CA VAL A 56 2.36 2.15 -2.40
C VAL A 56 2.81 3.22 -3.39
N LEU A 57 2.47 4.46 -3.09
CA LEU A 57 2.94 5.65 -3.77
C LEU A 57 3.93 6.34 -2.83
N ALA A 58 5.21 6.18 -3.10
CA ALA A 58 6.29 6.69 -2.25
C ALA A 58 6.83 8.01 -2.80
N ALA A 59 6.66 9.09 -2.03
CA ALA A 59 7.27 10.38 -2.29
C ALA A 59 8.67 10.42 -1.65
N CYS A 60 9.68 10.60 -2.49
CA CYS A 60 11.09 10.77 -2.11
C CYS A 60 11.53 12.21 -2.43
N LEU A 61 12.36 12.79 -1.57
CA LEU A 61 13.01 14.07 -1.82
C LEU A 61 14.13 13.94 -2.86
N THR A 62 14.78 12.77 -2.93
CA THR A 62 15.95 12.51 -3.76
C THR A 62 15.70 11.41 -4.78
N GLU A 63 16.24 11.58 -5.99
CA GLU A 63 16.19 10.54 -7.03
C GLU A 63 16.89 9.26 -6.59
N LYS A 64 18.03 9.38 -5.90
CA LYS A 64 18.77 8.23 -5.39
C LYS A 64 17.95 7.40 -4.39
N GLY A 65 17.20 8.05 -3.50
CA GLY A 65 16.32 7.36 -2.55
C GLY A 65 15.16 6.66 -3.25
N ALA A 66 14.57 7.32 -4.25
CA ALA A 66 13.52 6.74 -5.09
C ALA A 66 14.00 5.53 -5.88
N GLU A 67 15.17 5.62 -6.51
CA GLU A 67 15.75 4.54 -7.32
C GLU A 67 16.11 3.34 -6.45
N GLN A 68 16.78 3.57 -5.32
CA GLN A 68 17.04 2.53 -4.34
C GLN A 68 15.75 1.84 -3.91
N LEU A 69 14.73 2.61 -3.49
CA LEU A 69 13.47 2.00 -3.06
C LEU A 69 12.85 1.16 -4.18
N ARG A 70 12.90 1.63 -5.43
CA ARG A 70 12.42 0.90 -6.61
C ARG A 70 13.20 -0.39 -6.86
N ASP A 71 14.51 -0.41 -6.67
CA ASP A 71 15.34 -1.61 -6.81
C ASP A 71 15.03 -2.67 -5.74
N TRP A 72 14.64 -2.23 -4.53
CA TRP A 72 14.32 -3.12 -3.41
C TRP A 72 12.84 -3.53 -3.35
N THR A 73 11.98 -2.97 -4.21
CA THR A 73 10.53 -3.21 -4.20
C THR A 73 10.02 -3.69 -5.56
N SER A 74 8.81 -4.24 -5.58
CA SER A 74 8.17 -4.68 -6.82
C SER A 74 7.50 -3.51 -7.57
N ASP A 75 7.07 -3.74 -8.81
CA ASP A 75 6.37 -2.75 -9.67
C ASP A 75 5.07 -2.18 -9.06
N ARG A 76 4.63 -2.71 -7.91
CA ARG A 76 3.50 -2.21 -7.12
C ARG A 76 3.83 -0.95 -6.34
N VAL A 77 5.11 -0.68 -6.06
CA VAL A 77 5.58 0.55 -5.44
C VAL A 77 5.96 1.53 -6.54
N GLN A 78 5.25 2.64 -6.60
CA GLN A 78 5.59 3.73 -7.51
C GLN A 78 6.21 4.87 -6.73
N THR A 79 7.39 5.29 -7.17
CA THR A 79 8.10 6.40 -6.55
C THR A 79 7.87 7.69 -7.32
N VAL A 80 7.72 8.80 -6.61
CA VAL A 80 7.63 10.16 -7.17
C VAL A 80 8.61 11.06 -6.44
N ILE A 81 9.27 11.94 -7.20
CA ILE A 81 10.13 12.95 -6.59
C ILE A 81 9.25 14.12 -6.15
N LEU A 82 9.19 14.36 -4.86
CA LEU A 82 8.38 15.40 -4.25
C LEU A 82 9.23 16.23 -3.30
N ASP A 83 9.34 17.52 -3.61
CA ASP A 83 9.93 18.51 -2.73
C ASP A 83 8.80 19.28 -2.03
N VAL A 84 8.57 18.98 -0.75
CA VAL A 84 7.54 19.63 0.09
C VAL A 84 7.77 21.13 0.29
N THR A 85 8.96 21.65 -0.04
CA THR A 85 9.25 23.08 0.04
C THR A 85 8.72 23.86 -1.18
N LYS A 86 8.38 23.18 -2.28
CA LYS A 86 7.93 23.79 -3.53
C LYS A 86 6.47 23.49 -3.80
N ALA A 87 5.65 24.53 -3.80
CA ALA A 87 4.21 24.43 -4.09
C ALA A 87 3.92 23.79 -5.47
N GLU A 88 4.77 24.04 -6.47
CA GLU A 88 4.67 23.43 -7.79
C GLU A 88 4.87 21.90 -7.76
N SER A 89 5.80 21.43 -6.93
CA SER A 89 6.06 19.99 -6.76
C SER A 89 4.90 19.30 -6.04
N ILE A 90 4.30 19.97 -5.05
CA ILE A 90 3.07 19.50 -4.37
C ILE A 90 1.90 19.40 -5.36
N ALA A 91 1.69 20.41 -6.20
CA ALA A 91 0.64 20.39 -7.21
C ALA A 91 0.84 19.23 -8.20
N ALA A 92 2.07 19.04 -8.70
CA ALA A 92 2.41 17.96 -9.61
C ALA A 92 2.23 16.57 -8.98
N ALA A 93 2.68 16.37 -7.74
CA ALA A 93 2.47 15.12 -7.02
C ALA A 93 0.99 14.86 -6.76
N THR A 94 0.22 15.88 -6.39
CA THR A 94 -1.23 15.76 -6.17
C THR A 94 -1.94 15.33 -7.45
N GLN A 95 -1.58 15.92 -8.60
CA GLN A 95 -2.13 15.54 -9.89
C GLN A 95 -1.73 14.12 -10.28
N TRP A 96 -0.46 13.77 -10.10
CA TRP A 96 0.05 12.43 -10.35
C TRP A 96 -0.69 11.38 -9.51
N ILE A 97 -0.93 11.64 -8.21
CA ILE A 97 -1.69 10.75 -7.32
C ILE A 97 -3.14 10.62 -7.83
N LYS A 98 -3.80 11.72 -8.18
CA LYS A 98 -5.18 11.69 -8.70
C LYS A 98 -5.30 10.80 -9.95
N GLU A 99 -4.34 10.89 -10.87
CA GLU A 99 -4.31 10.05 -12.07
C GLU A 99 -4.10 8.56 -11.75
N ARG A 100 -3.31 8.23 -10.72
CA ARG A 100 -3.01 6.83 -10.35
C ARG A 100 -4.10 6.17 -9.51
N VAL A 101 -4.71 6.95 -8.63
CA VAL A 101 -5.62 6.45 -7.58
C VAL A 101 -7.07 6.46 -8.06
N GLY A 102 -7.48 7.43 -8.89
CA GLY A 102 -8.87 7.57 -9.34
C GLY A 102 -9.84 7.65 -8.16
N ASP A 103 -10.96 6.92 -8.23
CA ASP A 103 -11.98 6.82 -7.16
C ASP A 103 -11.61 5.87 -6.01
N ARG A 104 -10.38 5.34 -5.98
CA ARG A 104 -9.95 4.40 -4.94
C ARG A 104 -9.57 5.14 -3.66
N VAL A 105 -9.80 4.50 -2.52
CA VAL A 105 -9.48 5.08 -1.21
C VAL A 105 -7.98 5.24 -1.06
N LEU A 106 -7.53 6.47 -0.84
CA LEU A 106 -6.14 6.81 -0.52
C LEU A 106 -5.95 6.85 0.99
N GLY A 107 -5.05 6.02 1.51
CA GLY A 107 -4.50 6.21 2.86
C GLY A 107 -3.23 7.06 2.76
N THR A 108 -3.25 8.29 3.26
CA THR A 108 -2.06 9.14 3.35
C THR A 108 -1.35 8.89 4.67
N PHE A 109 -0.09 8.44 4.61
CA PHE A 109 0.79 8.28 5.75
C PHE A 109 1.90 9.32 5.65
N ASP A 110 1.69 10.47 6.29
CA ASP A 110 2.74 11.47 6.45
C ASP A 110 3.65 11.09 7.62
N ILE A 111 4.95 11.04 7.34
CA ILE A 111 5.96 10.72 8.37
C ILE A 111 6.05 11.84 9.42
N ASP A 112 5.70 13.08 9.05
CA ASP A 112 5.60 14.21 9.98
C ASP A 112 4.39 14.09 10.94
N ALA A 113 3.46 13.17 10.69
CA ALA A 113 2.31 12.87 11.54
C ALA A 113 2.43 11.54 12.32
N VAL A 114 3.62 10.91 12.32
CA VAL A 114 3.88 9.57 12.90
C VAL A 114 3.50 9.44 14.39
N THR A 115 3.35 10.53 15.12
CA THR A 115 2.90 10.47 16.53
C THR A 115 1.45 9.96 16.70
N HIS A 116 0.61 9.96 15.65
CA HIS A 116 -0.80 9.55 15.77
C HIS A 116 -1.22 8.32 14.95
N CYS A 117 -0.39 7.81 14.02
CA CYS A 117 -0.85 6.86 13.00
C CYS A 117 -0.63 5.37 13.32
N THR A 118 0.23 5.04 14.29
CA THR A 118 0.33 3.66 14.81
C THR A 118 -0.99 3.13 15.37
N GLN A 119 -1.94 4.02 15.69
CA GLN A 119 -3.26 3.66 16.18
C GLN A 119 -4.27 3.29 15.07
N PHE A 120 -4.05 3.72 13.82
CA PHE A 120 -4.97 3.48 12.71
C PHE A 120 -4.80 2.09 12.08
N LEU A 121 -3.56 1.57 12.04
CA LEU A 121 -3.29 0.20 11.59
C LEU A 121 -3.82 -0.87 12.55
N SER A 122 -3.98 -0.55 13.84
CA SER A 122 -4.64 -1.44 14.81
C SER A 122 -6.17 -1.40 14.72
N TYR A 123 -6.78 -0.33 14.18
CA TYR A 123 -8.24 -0.17 14.16
C TYR A 123 -8.93 -0.89 13.00
N SER A 124 -8.20 -1.28 11.94
CA SER A 124 -8.77 -1.99 10.79
C SER A 124 -8.56 -3.52 10.84
N PHE A 125 -7.93 -4.04 11.90
CA PHE A 125 -7.60 -5.46 12.11
C PHE A 125 -8.28 -6.07 13.35
N HIS A 126 -9.46 -5.56 13.72
CA HIS A 126 -10.39 -6.26 14.62
C HIS A 126 -11.74 -6.47 13.95
#